data_AF-A0A2B7ZZR4-F1
#
_entry.id   AF-A0A2B7ZZR4-F1
#
_cell.length_a   1.000
_cell.length_b   1.000
_cell.length_c   1.000
_cell.angle_alpha   90.00
_cell.angle_beta   90.00
_cell.angle_gamma   90.00
#
_symmetry.space_group_name_H-M   'P 1'
#
loop_
_entity.id
_entity.type
_entity.pdbx_description
1 polymer ?
#
loop_
_entity_poly.entity_id
_entity_poly.type
_entity_poly.pdbx_seq_one_letter_code
_entity_poly.pdbx_strand_id
1 'polypeptide(L)'
;MKVNITAAANATIKIGSANFTQGQTVNFSAPAIFTVTAQDGTTVNTYTAAITAYDAASNPYGIYTVAHLNDVRNNKAGSYKMMNNIVLPARDAAGALAAGISDYADKGWLPIAHNASVNFGAVPPAVTNGFTGTFDGGNFSVDNFYINRSDANYAGLFGVTSGASISNTGIRGSVSPAVTGGRYAGALAGLIQGGSVTRCYADAAVRCESHDANVTAYAGGLIGYMEYGSLSASYSSGNVSGNLSATNGALYIGGLAGSLGQTANTSNCFASGDINAEASGGIFGGGLAGALVAPTANCYAAGNVACTIQSNNIVIGALGGIISSNTTTYTNCYRNSGAAITANGQPATLTDASRITPKTKAQMQTDAFKNLLNSGTSAWGRDGGKNDGLPYIIGVGVGK
;
A
#
# COMPACT_ATOMS: atom_id res chain seq x y z
N MET A 1 -18.66 -18.33 21.76
CA MET A 1 -17.30 -17.85 22.13
C MET A 1 -17.01 -18.24 23.57
N LYS A 2 -15.79 -18.65 23.94
CA LYS A 2 -15.44 -18.83 25.36
C LYS A 2 -15.21 -17.47 26.00
N VAL A 3 -15.79 -17.22 27.17
CA VAL A 3 -15.72 -15.92 27.86
C VAL A 3 -14.96 -16.10 29.18
N ASN A 4 -14.07 -15.16 29.50
CA ASN A 4 -13.42 -15.07 30.80
C ASN A 4 -13.67 -13.66 31.36
N ILE A 5 -14.20 -13.57 32.57
CA ILE A 5 -14.54 -12.32 33.26
C ILE A 5 -13.75 -12.27 34.55
N THR A 6 -12.90 -11.24 34.71
CA THR A 6 -12.20 -11.01 35.97
C THR A 6 -13.11 -10.23 36.92
N ALA A 7 -13.38 -10.76 38.10
CA ALA A 7 -14.19 -10.12 39.14
C ALA A 7 -13.45 -10.20 40.49
N ALA A 8 -13.90 -9.40 41.47
CA ALA A 8 -13.36 -9.46 42.83
C ALA A 8 -13.53 -10.87 43.43
N ALA A 9 -12.65 -11.23 44.38
CA ALA A 9 -12.73 -12.52 45.07
C ALA A 9 -14.13 -12.74 45.65
N ASN A 10 -14.65 -13.96 45.51
CA ASN A 10 -15.97 -14.38 45.98
C ASN A 10 -17.18 -13.66 45.34
N ALA A 11 -16.98 -12.85 44.28
CA ALA A 11 -18.09 -12.37 43.48
C ALA A 11 -18.74 -13.53 42.73
N THR A 12 -20.07 -13.48 42.59
CA THR A 12 -20.81 -14.44 41.76
C THR A 12 -21.13 -13.81 40.41
N ILE A 13 -21.04 -14.61 39.36
CA ILE A 13 -21.35 -14.17 37.99
C ILE A 13 -22.46 -15.06 37.48
N LYS A 14 -23.49 -14.47 36.89
CA LYS A 14 -24.57 -15.17 36.20
C LYS A 14 -24.67 -14.72 34.75
N ILE A 15 -25.10 -15.62 33.88
CA ILE A 15 -25.58 -15.30 32.54
C ILE A 15 -27.07 -15.60 32.47
N GLY A 16 -27.89 -14.55 32.29
CA GLY A 16 -29.32 -14.65 32.59
C GLY A 16 -29.53 -15.06 34.05
N SER A 17 -30.24 -16.17 34.28
CA SER A 17 -30.48 -16.71 35.63
C SER A 17 -29.47 -17.76 36.10
N ALA A 18 -28.60 -18.27 35.22
CA ALA A 18 -27.69 -19.37 35.50
C ALA A 18 -26.31 -18.88 35.97
N ASN A 19 -25.67 -19.59 36.89
CA ASN A 19 -24.28 -19.31 37.29
C ASN A 19 -23.34 -19.49 36.08
N PHE A 20 -22.46 -18.51 35.88
CA PHE A 20 -21.48 -18.50 34.81
C PHE A 20 -20.14 -19.06 35.31
N THR A 21 -19.60 -20.03 34.59
CA THR A 21 -18.27 -20.58 34.87
C THR A 21 -17.23 -19.98 33.90
N GLN A 22 -16.06 -19.62 34.41
CA GLN A 22 -14.98 -19.06 33.59
C GLN A 22 -14.61 -20.02 32.45
N GLY A 23 -14.41 -19.47 31.25
CA GLY A 23 -14.08 -20.24 30.05
C GLY A 23 -15.25 -21.00 29.43
N GLN A 24 -16.46 -20.90 29.98
CA GLN A 24 -17.67 -21.48 29.40
C GLN A 24 -17.98 -20.84 28.04
N THR A 25 -18.50 -21.66 27.12
CA THR A 25 -19.03 -21.18 25.84
C THR A 25 -20.33 -20.41 26.06
N VAL A 26 -20.36 -19.18 25.55
CA VAL A 26 -21.55 -18.32 25.54
C VAL A 26 -22.10 -18.21 24.11
N ASN A 27 -23.43 -18.30 24.00
CA ASN A 27 -24.18 -18.04 22.78
C ASN A 27 -24.50 -16.54 22.70
N PHE A 28 -24.16 -15.93 21.56
CA PHE A 28 -24.37 -14.51 21.29
C PHE A 28 -25.33 -14.30 20.10
N SER A 29 -26.21 -15.27 19.81
CA SER A 29 -27.31 -15.08 18.86
C SER A 29 -28.27 -13.94 19.27
N ALA A 30 -28.24 -13.57 20.55
CA ALA A 30 -28.77 -12.34 21.12
C ALA A 30 -27.73 -11.78 22.12
N PRO A 31 -27.83 -10.51 22.55
CA PRO A 31 -26.95 -9.97 23.58
C PRO A 31 -26.95 -10.84 24.85
N ALA A 32 -25.77 -11.26 25.27
CA ALA A 32 -25.58 -11.98 26.53
C ALA A 32 -25.52 -10.98 27.68
N ILE A 33 -26.33 -11.20 28.71
CA ILE A 33 -26.42 -10.34 29.88
C ILE A 33 -25.75 -11.06 31.05
N PHE A 34 -24.66 -10.49 31.53
CA PHE A 34 -23.92 -10.95 32.69
C PHE A 34 -24.30 -10.13 33.92
N THR A 35 -24.72 -10.80 34.99
CA THR A 35 -24.96 -10.16 36.29
C THR A 35 -23.82 -10.52 37.22
N VAL A 36 -23.11 -9.51 37.73
CA VAL A 36 -22.04 -9.68 38.71
C VAL A 36 -22.54 -9.17 40.05
N THR A 37 -22.58 -10.07 41.03
CA THR A 37 -22.94 -9.75 42.42
C THR A 37 -21.69 -9.84 43.28
N ALA A 38 -21.35 -8.77 43.99
CA ALA A 38 -20.21 -8.74 44.89
C ALA A 38 -20.39 -9.72 46.07
N GLN A 39 -19.31 -9.96 46.82
CA GLN A 39 -19.32 -10.87 47.99
C GLN A 39 -20.36 -10.45 49.05
N ASP A 40 -20.67 -9.16 49.17
CA ASP A 40 -21.67 -8.63 50.11
C ASP A 40 -23.11 -9.04 49.75
N GLY A 41 -23.34 -9.59 48.55
CA GLY A 41 -24.66 -9.97 48.06
C GLY A 41 -25.57 -8.80 47.68
N THR A 42 -25.16 -7.56 47.95
CA THR A 42 -25.98 -6.35 47.78
C THR A 42 -25.58 -5.53 46.57
N THR A 43 -24.29 -5.52 46.23
CA THR A 43 -23.82 -4.80 45.05
C THR A 43 -24.00 -5.66 43.81
N VAL A 44 -24.98 -5.31 42.97
CA VAL A 44 -25.33 -6.04 41.73
C VAL A 44 -25.17 -5.14 40.52
N ASN A 45 -24.30 -5.51 39.60
CA ASN A 45 -24.09 -4.81 38.33
C ASN A 45 -24.40 -5.72 37.15
N THR A 46 -24.97 -5.15 36.10
CA THR A 46 -25.33 -5.86 34.87
C THR A 46 -24.48 -5.37 33.71
N TYR A 47 -23.92 -6.31 32.96
CA TYR A 47 -23.07 -6.05 31.80
C TYR A 47 -23.65 -6.78 30.59
N THR A 48 -23.94 -6.03 29.53
CA THR A 48 -24.44 -6.60 28.27
C THR A 48 -23.30 -6.71 27.28
N ALA A 49 -23.07 -7.90 26.74
CA ALA A 49 -22.13 -8.15 25.67
C ALA A 49 -22.89 -8.66 24.44
N ALA A 50 -22.69 -8.01 23.29
CA ALA A 50 -23.32 -8.38 22.03
C ALA A 50 -22.26 -8.54 20.94
N ILE A 51 -22.51 -9.48 20.03
CA ILE A 51 -21.76 -9.55 18.76
C ILE A 51 -22.64 -8.87 17.73
N THR A 52 -22.30 -7.64 17.37
CA THR A 52 -23.00 -6.91 16.32
C THR A 52 -22.82 -7.65 14.99
N ALA A 53 -23.91 -7.86 14.26
CA ALA A 53 -23.86 -8.48 12.95
C ALA A 53 -22.98 -7.68 12.00
N TYR A 54 -22.26 -8.37 11.11
CA TYR A 54 -21.48 -7.73 10.07
C TYR A 54 -22.37 -6.81 9.23
N ASP A 55 -21.90 -5.59 9.01
CA ASP A 55 -22.46 -4.66 8.05
C ASP A 55 -21.30 -3.94 7.36
N ALA A 56 -21.28 -3.97 6.02
CA ALA A 56 -20.13 -3.50 5.27
C ALA A 56 -19.77 -2.03 5.53
N ALA A 57 -20.76 -1.20 5.89
CA ALA A 57 -20.60 0.24 6.08
C ALA A 57 -20.43 0.62 7.55
N SER A 58 -21.27 0.08 8.43
CA SER A 58 -21.37 0.49 9.83
C SER A 58 -20.62 -0.44 10.80
N ASN A 59 -20.36 -1.70 10.40
CA ASN A 59 -19.67 -2.68 11.23
C ASN A 59 -18.82 -3.65 10.37
N PRO A 60 -17.78 -3.15 9.68
CA PRO A 60 -16.89 -3.98 8.87
C PRO A 60 -16.06 -4.93 9.76
N TYR A 61 -15.41 -5.93 9.15
CA TYR A 61 -14.52 -6.83 9.88
C TYR A 61 -13.32 -6.08 10.45
N GLY A 62 -13.15 -6.14 11.77
CA GLY A 62 -12.04 -5.51 12.47
C GLY A 62 -10.73 -6.31 12.36
N ILE A 63 -9.67 -5.65 11.90
CA ILE A 63 -8.31 -6.20 11.84
C ILE A 63 -7.54 -5.70 13.07
N TYR A 64 -7.22 -6.62 13.98
CA TYR A 64 -6.54 -6.35 15.26
C TYR A 64 -5.17 -7.02 15.37
N THR A 65 -4.94 -8.06 14.57
CA THR A 65 -3.78 -8.94 14.64
C THR A 65 -3.28 -9.28 13.24
N VAL A 66 -2.06 -9.80 13.15
CA VAL A 66 -1.49 -10.31 11.90
C VAL A 66 -2.36 -11.44 11.32
N ALA A 67 -2.90 -12.32 12.17
CA ALA A 67 -3.80 -13.39 11.75
C ALA A 67 -5.09 -12.83 11.12
N HIS A 68 -5.70 -11.79 11.70
CA HIS A 68 -6.89 -11.16 11.09
C HIS A 68 -6.56 -10.54 9.73
N LEU A 69 -5.40 -9.89 9.60
CA LEU A 69 -4.95 -9.35 8.32
C LEU A 69 -4.73 -10.47 7.30
N ASN A 70 -4.18 -11.60 7.75
CA ASN A 70 -4.01 -12.80 6.93
C ASN A 70 -5.37 -13.35 6.46
N ASP A 71 -6.39 -13.36 7.32
CA ASP A 71 -7.73 -13.89 7.05
C ASP A 71 -8.51 -13.12 6.00
N VAL A 72 -8.13 -11.87 5.69
CA VAL A 72 -8.70 -11.08 4.57
C VAL A 72 -8.66 -11.87 3.26
N ARG A 73 -7.66 -12.74 3.08
CA ARG A 73 -7.53 -13.59 1.88
C ARG A 73 -8.67 -14.60 1.71
N ASN A 74 -9.41 -14.91 2.78
CA ASN A 74 -10.50 -15.90 2.79
C ASN A 74 -11.84 -15.31 2.30
N ASN A 75 -12.04 -13.99 2.40
CA ASN A 75 -13.20 -13.29 1.85
C ASN A 75 -12.79 -11.99 1.15
N LYS A 76 -12.40 -12.12 -0.12
CA LYS A 76 -11.84 -11.02 -0.92
C LYS A 76 -12.84 -9.93 -1.32
N ALA A 77 -14.14 -10.14 -1.08
CA ALA A 77 -15.21 -9.16 -1.34
C ALA A 77 -15.70 -8.45 -0.06
N GLY A 78 -15.16 -8.81 1.12
CA GLY A 78 -15.57 -8.24 2.40
C GLY A 78 -15.15 -6.78 2.60
N SER A 79 -15.75 -6.12 3.59
CA SER A 79 -15.34 -4.81 4.08
C SER A 79 -14.54 -4.97 5.37
N TYR A 80 -13.37 -4.33 5.44
CA TYR A 80 -12.41 -4.48 6.52
C TYR A 80 -11.95 -3.13 7.06
N LYS A 81 -11.73 -3.06 8.37
CA LYS A 81 -11.15 -1.90 9.02
C LYS A 81 -10.05 -2.29 10.01
N MET A 82 -8.86 -1.71 9.87
CA MET A 82 -7.82 -1.84 10.90
C MET A 82 -8.19 -1.05 12.15
N MET A 83 -7.93 -1.64 13.31
CA MET A 83 -8.27 -1.08 14.62
C MET A 83 -7.03 -0.72 15.44
N ASN A 84 -5.84 -1.04 14.92
CA ASN A 84 -4.53 -0.73 15.48
C ASN A 84 -3.45 -0.89 14.39
N ASN A 85 -2.22 -0.47 14.70
CA ASN A 85 -1.06 -0.83 13.88
C ASN A 85 -0.85 -2.34 13.93
N ILE A 86 -0.54 -2.93 12.76
CA ILE A 86 -0.23 -4.35 12.63
C ILE A 86 1.26 -4.50 12.41
N VAL A 87 1.96 -4.98 13.43
CA VAL A 87 3.40 -5.29 13.34
C VAL A 87 3.55 -6.73 12.86
N LEU A 88 4.09 -6.94 11.65
CA LEU A 88 4.37 -8.28 11.16
C LEU A 88 5.50 -8.93 12.00
N PRO A 89 5.46 -10.27 12.21
CA PRO A 89 6.36 -10.92 13.15
C PRO A 89 7.79 -11.08 12.60
N ALA A 90 8.69 -11.61 13.43
CA ALA A 90 10.04 -11.99 13.00
C ALA A 90 10.00 -13.07 11.91
N ARG A 91 11.04 -13.13 11.09
CA ARG A 91 11.16 -14.08 9.97
C ARG A 91 11.77 -15.40 10.44
N ASP A 92 11.04 -16.09 11.30
CA ASP A 92 11.40 -17.38 11.86
C ASP A 92 10.18 -18.30 11.95
N ALA A 93 10.36 -19.51 12.49
CA ALA A 93 9.28 -20.48 12.63
C ALA A 93 8.13 -19.98 13.52
N ALA A 94 8.42 -19.21 14.56
CA ALA A 94 7.40 -18.66 15.46
C ALA A 94 6.58 -17.57 14.77
N GLY A 95 7.24 -16.71 13.98
CA GLY A 95 6.56 -15.70 13.17
C GLY A 95 5.72 -16.30 12.05
N ALA A 96 6.17 -17.37 11.41
CA ALA A 96 5.38 -18.10 10.42
C ALA A 96 4.07 -18.65 11.03
N LEU A 97 4.16 -19.23 12.24
CA LEU A 97 2.98 -19.67 13.00
C LEU A 97 2.05 -18.50 13.33
N ALA A 98 2.60 -17.38 13.82
CA ALA A 98 1.82 -16.20 14.19
C ALA A 98 1.13 -15.52 12.99
N ALA A 99 1.78 -15.50 11.83
CA ALA A 99 1.23 -14.96 10.60
C ALA A 99 0.23 -15.90 9.92
N GLY A 100 0.31 -17.21 10.18
CA GLY A 100 -0.48 -18.21 9.46
C GLY A 100 -0.06 -18.35 7.99
N ILE A 101 1.24 -18.18 7.71
CA ILE A 101 1.83 -18.27 6.38
C ILE A 101 3.04 -19.21 6.49
N SER A 102 2.96 -20.38 5.85
CA SER A 102 3.91 -21.48 6.06
C SER A 102 5.35 -21.15 5.65
N ASP A 103 5.53 -20.37 4.59
CA ASP A 103 6.83 -19.98 4.04
C ASP A 103 7.28 -18.57 4.49
N TYR A 104 6.62 -18.00 5.51
CA TYR A 104 6.87 -16.63 5.97
C TYR A 104 8.33 -16.41 6.42
N ALA A 105 8.96 -17.43 7.03
CA ALA A 105 10.34 -17.33 7.49
C ALA A 105 11.32 -17.01 6.34
N ASP A 106 11.06 -17.56 5.16
CA ASP A 106 11.93 -17.40 3.98
C ASP A 106 11.47 -16.25 3.07
N LYS A 107 10.15 -16.17 2.85
CA LYS A 107 9.52 -15.36 1.79
C LYS A 107 8.75 -14.16 2.33
N GLY A 108 8.52 -14.07 3.64
CA GLY A 108 7.73 -13.01 4.25
C GLY A 108 6.24 -13.08 3.88
N TRP A 109 5.61 -11.90 3.84
CA TRP A 109 4.19 -11.75 3.57
C TRP A 109 3.80 -12.43 2.24
N LEU A 110 2.70 -13.17 2.27
CA LEU A 110 2.06 -13.72 1.08
C LEU A 110 0.95 -12.75 0.67
N PRO A 111 1.05 -12.06 -0.49
CA PRO A 111 0.10 -11.04 -0.89
C PRO A 111 -1.36 -11.53 -0.84
N ILE A 112 -2.26 -10.66 -0.39
CA ILE A 112 -3.70 -10.92 -0.46
C ILE A 112 -4.08 -10.96 -1.95
N ALA A 113 -4.81 -11.98 -2.39
CA ALA A 113 -5.08 -12.21 -3.82
C ALA A 113 -3.81 -12.45 -4.68
N HIS A 114 -2.77 -13.09 -4.14
CA HIS A 114 -1.58 -13.52 -4.90
C HIS A 114 -1.91 -14.49 -6.06
N ASN A 115 -3.03 -15.22 -5.95
CA ASN A 115 -3.48 -16.23 -6.91
C ASN A 115 -4.52 -15.69 -7.93
N ALA A 116 -4.62 -14.36 -8.05
CA ALA A 116 -5.47 -13.74 -9.06
C ALA A 116 -4.93 -14.00 -10.48
N SER A 117 -5.85 -14.10 -11.44
CA SER A 117 -5.53 -14.19 -12.86
C SER A 117 -6.04 -12.95 -13.58
N VAL A 118 -5.22 -12.43 -14.51
CA VAL A 118 -5.53 -11.22 -15.29
C VAL A 118 -5.46 -11.57 -16.78
N ASN A 119 -6.58 -11.42 -17.47
CA ASN A 119 -6.63 -11.54 -18.93
C ASN A 119 -6.50 -10.15 -19.58
N PHE A 120 -5.28 -9.78 -19.97
CA PHE A 120 -4.99 -8.51 -20.67
C PHE A 120 -5.50 -8.46 -22.11
N GLY A 121 -6.02 -9.56 -22.66
CA GLY A 121 -6.63 -9.59 -23.99
C GLY A 121 -8.09 -9.12 -24.02
N ALA A 122 -8.73 -8.97 -22.86
CA ALA A 122 -10.07 -8.39 -22.75
C ALA A 122 -9.98 -6.86 -22.56
N VAL A 123 -11.03 -6.13 -22.98
CA VAL A 123 -11.12 -4.67 -22.80
C VAL A 123 -12.44 -4.34 -22.08
N PRO A 124 -12.40 -3.94 -20.79
CA PRO A 124 -11.23 -3.91 -19.91
C PRO A 124 -10.71 -5.33 -19.60
N PRO A 125 -9.46 -5.49 -19.10
CA PRO A 125 -8.93 -6.80 -18.72
C PRO A 125 -9.89 -7.55 -17.77
N ALA A 126 -9.95 -8.86 -17.82
CA ALA A 126 -10.76 -9.62 -16.87
C ALA A 126 -9.88 -10.05 -15.69
N VAL A 127 -10.25 -9.69 -14.46
CA VAL A 127 -9.58 -10.17 -13.24
C VAL A 127 -10.46 -11.19 -12.53
N THR A 128 -9.90 -12.35 -12.24
CA THR A 128 -10.52 -13.37 -11.38
C THR A 128 -9.70 -13.54 -10.10
N ASN A 129 -10.37 -13.84 -8.99
CA ASN A 129 -9.77 -14.00 -7.66
C ASN A 129 -9.03 -12.77 -7.10
N GLY A 130 -9.22 -11.58 -7.68
CA GLY A 130 -8.73 -10.31 -7.14
C GLY A 130 -9.42 -9.93 -5.83
N PHE A 131 -8.82 -9.03 -5.07
CA PHE A 131 -9.52 -8.35 -3.97
C PHE A 131 -10.48 -7.31 -4.55
N THR A 132 -11.77 -7.43 -4.22
CA THR A 132 -12.85 -6.56 -4.74
C THR A 132 -13.56 -5.78 -3.64
N GLY A 133 -13.21 -6.06 -2.38
CA GLY A 133 -13.83 -5.48 -1.20
C GLY A 133 -13.35 -4.07 -0.86
N THR A 134 -13.57 -3.69 0.41
CA THR A 134 -13.11 -2.42 0.98
C THR A 134 -12.09 -2.69 2.08
N PHE A 135 -11.01 -1.92 2.10
CA PHE A 135 -9.99 -1.95 3.13
C PHE A 135 -9.74 -0.52 3.64
N ASP A 136 -10.26 -0.22 4.82
CA ASP A 136 -9.95 1.01 5.56
C ASP A 136 -8.83 0.71 6.57
N GLY A 137 -7.64 1.25 6.35
CA GLY A 137 -6.54 1.13 7.29
C GLY A 137 -6.78 1.86 8.61
N GLY A 138 -7.90 2.56 8.78
CA GLY A 138 -8.30 3.14 10.07
C GLY A 138 -7.32 4.19 10.58
N ASN A 139 -6.48 4.76 9.70
CA ASN A 139 -5.34 5.60 10.03
C ASN A 139 -4.20 4.87 10.78
N PHE A 140 -4.04 3.58 10.53
CA PHE A 140 -2.97 2.76 11.07
C PHE A 140 -2.02 2.28 9.97
N SER A 141 -0.91 1.67 10.39
CA SER A 141 0.09 1.12 9.50
C SER A 141 0.32 -0.38 9.68
N VAL A 142 0.77 -1.01 8.59
CA VAL A 142 1.39 -2.33 8.60
C VAL A 142 2.91 -2.14 8.69
N ASP A 143 3.48 -2.58 9.79
CA ASP A 143 4.89 -2.36 10.15
C ASP A 143 5.70 -3.65 10.02
N ASN A 144 7.03 -3.51 9.97
CA ASN A 144 7.96 -4.61 9.73
C ASN A 144 7.62 -5.35 8.42
N PHE A 145 7.17 -4.59 7.42
CA PHE A 145 6.70 -5.16 6.16
C PHE A 145 7.86 -5.78 5.37
N TYR A 146 7.68 -7.03 4.95
CA TYR A 146 8.68 -7.77 4.19
C TYR A 146 8.05 -8.76 3.21
N ILE A 147 8.49 -8.74 1.95
CA ILE A 147 8.17 -9.70 0.89
C ILE A 147 9.47 -10.03 0.17
N ASN A 148 9.79 -11.32 0.01
CA ASN A 148 10.92 -11.79 -0.80
C ASN A 148 10.47 -12.87 -1.77
N ARG A 149 9.75 -12.44 -2.81
CA ARG A 149 9.06 -13.31 -3.77
C ARG A 149 9.35 -12.86 -5.21
N SER A 150 10.62 -12.89 -5.61
CA SER A 150 11.02 -12.66 -7.02
C SER A 150 10.43 -13.69 -7.98
N ASP A 151 9.98 -14.82 -7.46
CA ASP A 151 9.23 -15.88 -8.14
C ASP A 151 7.71 -15.61 -8.26
N ALA A 152 7.20 -14.50 -7.71
CA ALA A 152 5.78 -14.14 -7.78
C ALA A 152 5.55 -12.89 -8.62
N ASN A 153 4.52 -12.93 -9.46
CA ASN A 153 4.17 -11.83 -10.35
C ASN A 153 3.60 -10.60 -9.63
N TYR A 154 2.93 -10.77 -8.50
CA TYR A 154 2.18 -9.70 -7.85
C TYR A 154 2.64 -9.52 -6.41
N ALA A 155 3.52 -8.57 -6.18
CA ALA A 155 4.07 -8.26 -4.86
C ALA A 155 3.49 -6.96 -4.29
N GLY A 156 3.03 -7.05 -3.04
CA GLY A 156 2.47 -5.97 -2.24
C GLY A 156 1.64 -6.52 -1.07
N LEU A 157 1.09 -5.64 -0.22
CA LEU A 157 0.09 -6.07 0.77
C LEU A 157 -1.05 -6.82 0.06
N PHE A 158 -1.50 -6.25 -1.06
CA PHE A 158 -2.35 -6.89 -2.05
C PHE A 158 -1.54 -7.29 -3.29
N GLY A 159 -1.77 -8.49 -3.81
CA GLY A 159 -1.25 -8.91 -5.10
C GLY A 159 -2.00 -8.18 -6.21
N VAL A 160 -3.29 -8.51 -6.37
CA VAL A 160 -4.18 -7.92 -7.37
C VAL A 160 -5.47 -7.42 -6.73
N THR A 161 -5.88 -6.20 -7.06
CA THR A 161 -7.20 -5.67 -6.72
C THR A 161 -8.02 -5.37 -7.97
N SER A 162 -9.33 -5.55 -7.87
CA SER A 162 -10.27 -5.26 -8.97
C SER A 162 -11.50 -4.53 -8.42
N GLY A 163 -11.68 -3.26 -8.77
CA GLY A 163 -12.79 -2.43 -8.29
C GLY A 163 -12.78 -2.14 -6.77
N ALA A 164 -11.71 -2.49 -6.06
CA ALA A 164 -11.62 -2.36 -4.61
C ALA A 164 -11.44 -0.91 -4.14
N SER A 165 -11.84 -0.61 -2.91
CA SER A 165 -11.55 0.66 -2.25
C SER A 165 -10.55 0.46 -1.12
N ILE A 166 -9.37 1.07 -1.23
CA ILE A 166 -8.30 0.99 -0.24
C ILE A 166 -8.02 2.39 0.28
N SER A 167 -8.07 2.58 1.60
CA SER A 167 -7.87 3.90 2.18
C SER A 167 -7.16 3.90 3.53
N ASN A 168 -6.61 5.06 3.91
CA ASN A 168 -6.11 5.36 5.27
C ASN A 168 -5.11 4.34 5.83
N THR A 169 -4.20 3.82 5.02
CA THR A 169 -3.22 2.82 5.45
C THR A 169 -1.78 3.24 5.15
N GLY A 170 -0.89 3.03 6.12
CA GLY A 170 0.55 3.16 5.95
C GLY A 170 1.23 1.80 5.82
N ILE A 171 2.31 1.71 5.04
CA ILE A 171 3.16 0.51 4.98
C ILE A 171 4.59 0.90 5.30
N ARG A 172 5.17 0.27 6.33
CA ARG A 172 6.53 0.55 6.80
C ARG A 172 7.39 -0.70 6.77
N GLY A 173 8.41 -0.68 5.91
CA GLY A 173 9.41 -1.73 5.83
C GLY A 173 10.45 -1.62 6.96
N SER A 174 11.06 -2.75 7.33
CA SER A 174 12.15 -2.80 8.32
C SER A 174 13.52 -3.08 7.71
N VAL A 175 13.57 -3.41 6.42
CA VAL A 175 14.77 -3.79 5.67
C VAL A 175 14.75 -3.13 4.29
N SER A 176 15.89 -3.15 3.59
CA SER A 176 16.02 -2.59 2.24
C SER A 176 16.69 -3.60 1.29
N PRO A 177 15.99 -4.12 0.26
CA PRO A 177 14.57 -3.87 -0.04
C PRO A 177 13.64 -4.55 0.97
N ALA A 178 12.50 -3.91 1.24
CA ALA A 178 11.39 -4.49 2.00
C ALA A 178 10.50 -5.37 1.12
N VAL A 179 10.35 -5.02 -0.16
CA VAL A 179 9.54 -5.78 -1.12
C VAL A 179 10.39 -6.16 -2.31
N THR A 180 10.64 -7.44 -2.50
CA THR A 180 11.22 -8.01 -3.73
C THR A 180 10.15 -8.81 -4.45
N GLY A 181 9.84 -8.42 -5.70
CA GLY A 181 8.80 -9.05 -6.53
C GLY A 181 9.24 -9.27 -7.99
N GLY A 182 8.52 -10.16 -8.69
CA GLY A 182 8.87 -10.59 -10.06
C GLY A 182 8.46 -9.60 -11.16
N ARG A 183 7.15 -9.37 -11.33
CA ARG A 183 6.61 -8.62 -12.49
C ARG A 183 5.89 -7.33 -12.13
N TYR A 184 5.08 -7.32 -11.08
CA TYR A 184 4.31 -6.18 -10.62
C TYR A 184 4.59 -6.00 -9.15
N ALA A 185 5.40 -5.00 -8.80
CA ALA A 185 5.87 -4.78 -7.44
C ALA A 185 5.52 -3.38 -6.96
N GLY A 186 4.76 -3.31 -5.87
CA GLY A 186 4.55 -2.11 -5.09
C GLY A 186 4.22 -2.45 -3.64
N ALA A 187 4.57 -1.59 -2.69
CA ALA A 187 4.39 -1.93 -1.28
C ALA A 187 2.91 -2.18 -0.93
N LEU A 188 1.99 -1.38 -1.47
CA LEU A 188 0.56 -1.53 -1.25
C LEU A 188 -0.06 -2.59 -2.16
N ALA A 189 0.19 -2.48 -3.47
CA ALA A 189 -0.38 -3.38 -4.45
C ALA A 189 0.56 -3.69 -5.60
N GLY A 190 0.59 -4.95 -6.05
CA GLY A 190 1.23 -5.30 -7.30
C GLY A 190 0.46 -4.71 -8.49
N LEU A 191 -0.82 -5.07 -8.62
CA LEU A 191 -1.70 -4.61 -9.70
C LEU A 191 -3.04 -4.11 -9.15
N ILE A 192 -3.48 -2.95 -9.65
CA ILE A 192 -4.78 -2.37 -9.36
C ILE A 192 -5.55 -2.20 -10.66
N GLN A 193 -6.71 -2.83 -10.73
CA GLN A 193 -7.62 -2.70 -11.85
C GLN A 193 -8.95 -2.09 -11.40
N GLY A 194 -9.14 -0.81 -11.62
CA GLY A 194 -10.33 -0.11 -11.12
C GLY A 194 -10.30 0.12 -9.61
N GLY A 195 -11.33 0.83 -9.13
CA GLY A 195 -11.47 1.16 -7.72
C GLY A 195 -10.70 2.42 -7.31
N SER A 196 -10.39 2.54 -6.02
CA SER A 196 -9.76 3.73 -5.45
C SER A 196 -8.68 3.40 -4.43
N VAL A 197 -7.60 4.19 -4.46
CA VAL A 197 -6.54 4.24 -3.45
C VAL A 197 -6.46 5.67 -2.94
N THR A 198 -6.77 5.89 -1.67
CA THR A 198 -6.85 7.23 -1.10
C THR A 198 -6.21 7.30 0.29
N ARG A 199 -5.36 8.30 0.53
CA ARG A 199 -4.72 8.48 1.85
C ARG A 199 -3.89 7.26 2.26
N CYS A 200 -3.11 6.74 1.33
CA CYS A 200 -2.20 5.62 1.57
C CYS A 200 -0.75 6.05 1.42
N TYR A 201 0.16 5.46 2.19
CA TYR A 201 1.58 5.72 2.00
C TYR A 201 2.46 4.48 2.17
N ALA A 202 3.65 4.55 1.56
CA ALA A 202 4.70 3.56 1.76
C ALA A 202 6.03 4.23 2.16
N ASP A 203 6.63 3.71 3.23
CA ASP A 203 8.03 3.87 3.58
C ASP A 203 8.67 2.48 3.59
N ALA A 204 8.81 1.93 2.39
CA ALA A 204 9.28 0.58 2.16
C ALA A 204 10.05 0.57 0.84
N ALA A 205 11.33 0.18 0.88
CA ALA A 205 12.10 0.06 -0.35
C ALA A 205 11.57 -1.11 -1.20
N VAL A 206 11.32 -0.86 -2.49
CA VAL A 206 10.75 -1.84 -3.43
C VAL A 206 11.81 -2.20 -4.47
N ARG A 207 11.91 -3.49 -4.79
CA ARG A 207 12.79 -4.01 -5.82
C ARG A 207 12.04 -4.99 -6.71
N CYS A 208 12.18 -4.81 -8.01
CA CYS A 208 11.68 -5.76 -8.99
C CYS A 208 12.84 -6.56 -9.58
N GLU A 209 12.75 -7.89 -9.53
CA GLU A 209 13.73 -8.81 -10.08
C GLU A 209 13.02 -9.91 -10.87
N SER A 210 13.33 -10.02 -12.16
CA SER A 210 12.85 -11.14 -12.99
C SER A 210 14.00 -11.66 -13.85
N HIS A 211 14.06 -12.99 -13.95
CA HIS A 211 15.01 -13.72 -14.77
C HIS A 211 14.38 -14.24 -16.07
N ASP A 212 13.09 -13.98 -16.29
CA ASP A 212 12.41 -14.35 -17.53
C ASP A 212 12.76 -13.35 -18.64
N ALA A 213 13.37 -13.87 -19.71
CA ALA A 213 13.88 -13.09 -20.83
C ALA A 213 12.83 -12.24 -21.56
N ASN A 214 11.54 -12.51 -21.40
CA ASN A 214 10.44 -11.87 -22.12
C ASN A 214 9.47 -11.11 -21.21
N VAL A 215 9.83 -10.85 -19.95
CA VAL A 215 8.95 -10.17 -18.99
C VAL A 215 9.04 -8.66 -19.10
N THR A 216 7.86 -8.04 -19.25
CA THR A 216 7.66 -6.62 -18.92
C THR A 216 7.29 -6.49 -17.45
N ALA A 217 8.12 -5.78 -16.69
CA ALA A 217 7.95 -5.58 -15.26
C ALA A 217 7.65 -4.12 -14.89
N TYR A 218 6.96 -3.94 -13.77
CA TYR A 218 6.46 -2.67 -13.26
C TYR A 218 6.80 -2.55 -11.78
N ALA A 219 7.59 -1.53 -11.44
CA ALA A 219 8.05 -1.27 -10.09
C ALA A 219 7.65 0.14 -9.64
N GLY A 220 6.87 0.22 -8.57
CA GLY A 220 6.55 1.49 -7.92
C GLY A 220 6.71 1.39 -6.42
N GLY A 221 7.02 2.50 -5.75
CA GLY A 221 7.14 2.48 -4.29
C GLY A 221 5.82 2.13 -3.59
N LEU A 222 4.69 2.57 -4.15
CA LEU A 222 3.35 2.26 -3.62
C LEU A 222 2.64 1.17 -4.46
N ILE A 223 2.63 1.30 -5.78
CA ILE A 223 1.84 0.46 -6.70
C ILE A 223 2.70 -0.03 -7.86
N GLY A 224 2.65 -1.31 -8.22
CA GLY A 224 3.30 -1.78 -9.45
C GLY A 224 2.64 -1.20 -10.70
N TYR A 225 1.36 -1.55 -10.94
CA TYR A 225 0.59 -1.11 -12.11
C TYR A 225 -0.83 -0.71 -11.70
N MET A 226 -1.33 0.42 -12.19
CA MET A 226 -2.74 0.83 -12.03
C MET A 226 -3.38 1.17 -13.36
N GLU A 227 -4.61 0.71 -13.56
CA GLU A 227 -5.47 1.08 -14.68
C GLU A 227 -6.93 1.15 -14.25
N TYR A 228 -7.75 1.98 -14.91
CA TYR A 228 -9.19 2.18 -14.64
C TYR A 228 -9.55 2.67 -13.23
N GLY A 229 -8.57 3.03 -12.39
CA GLY A 229 -8.76 3.38 -10.98
C GLY A 229 -8.50 4.86 -10.66
N SER A 230 -8.50 5.18 -9.36
CA SER A 230 -8.08 6.49 -8.87
C SER A 230 -7.02 6.36 -7.79
N LEU A 231 -6.01 7.23 -7.86
CA LEU A 231 -4.97 7.37 -6.86
C LEU A 231 -4.97 8.81 -6.35
N SER A 232 -5.25 8.99 -5.06
CA SER A 232 -5.33 10.33 -4.49
C SER A 232 -4.74 10.44 -3.09
N ALA A 233 -4.23 11.63 -2.75
CA ALA A 233 -3.73 11.96 -1.43
C ALA A 233 -2.74 10.90 -0.86
N SER A 234 -1.85 10.37 -1.71
CA SER A 234 -1.01 9.22 -1.39
C SER A 234 0.45 9.46 -1.77
N TYR A 235 1.39 8.80 -1.10
CA TYR A 235 2.82 8.99 -1.39
C TYR A 235 3.68 7.75 -1.15
N SER A 236 4.88 7.79 -1.69
CA SER A 236 5.95 6.84 -1.35
C SER A 236 7.25 7.57 -1.02
N SER A 237 7.91 7.14 0.05
CA SER A 237 9.24 7.62 0.48
C SER A 237 10.32 6.54 0.35
N GLY A 238 9.93 5.29 0.12
CA GLY A 238 10.87 4.20 -0.08
C GLY A 238 11.57 4.23 -1.44
N ASN A 239 12.86 3.90 -1.44
CA ASN A 239 13.64 3.78 -2.68
C ASN A 239 13.08 2.66 -3.57
N VAL A 240 13.14 2.86 -4.89
CA VAL A 240 12.67 1.88 -5.87
C VAL A 240 13.84 1.42 -6.73
N SER A 241 14.00 0.11 -6.88
CA SER A 241 15.05 -0.45 -7.73
C SER A 241 14.54 -1.54 -8.65
N GLY A 242 15.30 -1.81 -9.70
CA GLY A 242 15.02 -2.89 -10.62
C GLY A 242 16.31 -3.55 -11.09
N ASN A 243 16.28 -4.87 -11.23
CA ASN A 243 17.34 -5.64 -11.87
C ASN A 243 16.70 -6.69 -12.77
N LEU A 244 16.59 -6.37 -14.06
CA LEU A 244 16.04 -7.29 -15.06
C LEU A 244 17.14 -7.80 -15.98
N SER A 245 17.39 -9.10 -15.96
CA SER A 245 18.26 -9.75 -16.95
C SER A 245 17.58 -9.96 -18.30
N ALA A 246 16.29 -9.61 -18.40
CA ALA A 246 15.47 -9.83 -19.59
C ALA A 246 15.91 -8.94 -20.76
N THR A 247 16.26 -9.52 -21.91
CA THR A 247 16.73 -8.77 -23.09
C THR A 247 15.59 -8.30 -24.01
N ASN A 248 14.46 -9.02 -24.01
CA ASN A 248 13.29 -8.73 -24.86
C ASN A 248 12.14 -8.07 -24.08
N GLY A 249 12.35 -7.84 -22.77
CA GLY A 249 11.40 -7.21 -21.87
C GLY A 249 11.66 -5.71 -21.69
N ALA A 250 10.85 -5.10 -20.83
CA ALA A 250 11.05 -3.73 -20.39
C ALA A 250 10.74 -3.57 -18.89
N LEU A 251 11.47 -2.66 -18.25
CA LEU A 251 11.20 -2.21 -16.89
C LEU A 251 10.53 -0.84 -16.92
N TYR A 252 9.34 -0.75 -16.34
CA TYR A 252 8.67 0.49 -16.03
C TYR A 252 8.87 0.77 -14.54
N ILE A 253 9.61 1.83 -14.21
CA ILE A 253 9.98 2.13 -12.83
C ILE A 253 9.66 3.58 -12.49
N GLY A 254 8.98 3.77 -11.36
CA GLY A 254 8.79 5.10 -10.80
C GLY A 254 8.65 5.13 -9.29
N GLY A 255 8.77 6.32 -8.71
CA GLY A 255 8.87 6.46 -7.26
C GLY A 255 7.56 6.13 -6.55
N LEU A 256 6.42 6.44 -7.19
CA LEU A 256 5.08 6.14 -6.68
C LEU A 256 4.51 4.87 -7.33
N ALA A 257 4.59 4.79 -8.66
CA ALA A 257 4.01 3.70 -9.43
C ALA A 257 4.96 3.21 -10.55
N GLY A 258 4.89 1.95 -10.95
CA GLY A 258 5.54 1.51 -12.19
C GLY A 258 4.81 2.07 -13.41
N SER A 259 3.49 1.98 -13.42
CA SER A 259 2.62 2.57 -14.45
C SER A 259 1.30 3.08 -13.88
N LEU A 260 0.88 4.25 -14.37
CA LEU A 260 -0.43 4.85 -14.18
C LEU A 260 -1.09 5.00 -15.57
N GLY A 261 -1.97 4.05 -15.90
CA GLY A 261 -2.61 3.93 -17.22
C GLY A 261 -3.60 5.05 -17.55
N GLN A 262 -3.94 5.22 -18.82
CA GLN A 262 -4.73 6.35 -19.35
C GLN A 262 -6.11 6.52 -18.69
N THR A 263 -6.71 5.42 -18.25
CA THR A 263 -8.04 5.40 -17.63
C THR A 263 -7.99 5.54 -16.11
N ALA A 264 -6.79 5.69 -15.53
CA ALA A 264 -6.63 6.06 -14.14
C ALA A 264 -6.70 7.57 -13.95
N ASN A 265 -6.94 8.03 -12.72
CA ASN A 265 -6.84 9.44 -12.33
C ASN A 265 -5.86 9.57 -11.17
N THR A 266 -4.88 10.45 -11.27
CA THR A 266 -3.87 10.66 -10.22
C THR A 266 -3.90 12.10 -9.73
N SER A 267 -4.09 12.31 -8.42
CA SER A 267 -4.10 13.67 -7.87
C SER A 267 -3.51 13.76 -6.48
N ASN A 268 -2.89 14.89 -6.16
CA ASN A 268 -2.41 15.18 -4.80
C ASN A 268 -1.46 14.09 -4.28
N CYS A 269 -0.53 13.62 -5.11
CA CYS A 269 0.37 12.52 -4.78
C CYS A 269 1.83 12.91 -4.99
N PHE A 270 2.74 12.24 -4.29
CA PHE A 270 4.17 12.45 -4.56
C PHE A 270 5.02 11.22 -4.29
N ALA A 271 6.26 11.26 -4.79
CA ALA A 271 7.30 10.32 -4.42
C ALA A 271 8.58 11.06 -4.01
N SER A 272 9.24 10.58 -2.95
CA SER A 272 10.52 11.14 -2.47
C SER A 272 11.68 10.16 -2.44
N GLY A 273 11.42 8.85 -2.56
CA GLY A 273 12.46 7.83 -2.63
C GLY A 273 13.26 7.91 -3.93
N ASP A 274 14.53 7.52 -3.85
CA ASP A 274 15.43 7.46 -5.00
C ASP A 274 15.13 6.24 -5.87
N ILE A 275 15.30 6.40 -7.19
CA ILE A 275 15.18 5.33 -8.18
C ILE A 275 16.56 4.92 -8.66
N ASN A 276 16.87 3.61 -8.57
CA ASN A 276 18.06 3.03 -9.17
C ASN A 276 17.74 1.71 -9.90
N ALA A 277 17.79 1.72 -11.23
CA ALA A 277 17.44 0.56 -12.04
C ALA A 277 18.50 0.17 -13.06
N GLU A 278 18.67 -1.14 -13.20
CA GLU A 278 19.50 -1.77 -14.22
C GLU A 278 18.67 -2.81 -14.98
N ALA A 279 18.78 -2.81 -16.31
CA ALA A 279 18.13 -3.82 -17.13
C ALA A 279 18.93 -4.12 -18.40
N SER A 280 18.87 -5.37 -18.85
CA SER A 280 19.36 -5.74 -20.19
C SER A 280 18.38 -5.28 -21.29
N GLY A 281 17.08 -5.23 -20.97
CA GLY A 281 15.98 -4.79 -21.81
C GLY A 281 15.79 -3.27 -21.82
N GLY A 282 14.60 -2.83 -22.24
CA GLY A 282 14.25 -1.40 -22.20
C GLY A 282 13.98 -0.90 -20.79
N ILE A 283 14.24 0.38 -20.51
CA ILE A 283 13.86 1.04 -19.25
C ILE A 283 13.06 2.31 -19.53
N PHE A 284 11.94 2.43 -18.82
CA PHE A 284 11.10 3.61 -18.77
C PHE A 284 11.06 4.11 -17.32
N GLY A 285 11.89 5.12 -17.03
CA GLY A 285 12.09 5.64 -15.68
C GLY A 285 11.44 7.02 -15.50
N GLY A 286 10.64 7.20 -14.46
CA GLY A 286 10.09 8.51 -14.12
C GLY A 286 9.97 8.73 -12.62
N GLY A 287 10.26 9.95 -12.14
CA GLY A 287 10.29 10.23 -10.71
C GLY A 287 8.98 9.88 -9.98
N LEU A 288 7.82 10.01 -10.64
CA LEU A 288 6.52 9.58 -10.10
C LEU A 288 6.11 8.22 -10.66
N ALA A 289 6.13 8.06 -11.99
CA ALA A 289 5.80 6.80 -12.65
C ALA A 289 6.68 6.49 -13.86
N GLY A 290 6.98 5.21 -14.11
CA GLY A 290 7.68 4.78 -15.31
C GLY A 290 6.90 5.08 -16.58
N ALA A 291 5.59 4.76 -16.57
CA ALA A 291 4.62 5.26 -17.52
C ALA A 291 3.54 6.09 -16.81
N LEU A 292 3.46 7.37 -17.13
CA LEU A 292 2.49 8.33 -16.61
C LEU A 292 1.54 8.73 -17.74
N VAL A 293 0.54 7.88 -18.00
CA VAL A 293 -0.41 8.08 -19.10
C VAL A 293 -1.74 8.67 -18.60
N ALA A 294 -2.00 8.54 -17.30
CA ALA A 294 -3.15 9.11 -16.58
C ALA A 294 -3.12 10.65 -16.54
N PRO A 295 -4.29 11.32 -16.59
CA PRO A 295 -4.43 12.70 -16.12
C PRO A 295 -3.86 12.85 -14.70
N THR A 296 -3.03 13.87 -14.51
CA THR A 296 -2.27 14.05 -13.28
C THR A 296 -2.38 15.50 -12.78
N ALA A 297 -2.75 15.68 -11.52
CA ALA A 297 -2.92 17.00 -10.92
C ALA A 297 -2.27 17.13 -9.54
N ASN A 298 -1.60 18.25 -9.26
CA ASN A 298 -1.01 18.55 -7.96
C ASN A 298 -0.05 17.45 -7.47
N CYS A 299 0.81 16.95 -8.36
CA CYS A 299 1.74 15.86 -8.06
C CYS A 299 3.19 16.30 -8.21
N TYR A 300 4.09 15.65 -7.47
CA TYR A 300 5.52 15.93 -7.63
C TYR A 300 6.42 14.73 -7.33
N ALA A 301 7.66 14.80 -7.82
CA ALA A 301 8.72 13.86 -7.49
C ALA A 301 9.93 14.60 -6.93
N ALA A 302 10.48 14.09 -5.81
CA ALA A 302 11.58 14.70 -5.08
C ALA A 302 12.90 13.90 -5.14
N GLY A 303 12.84 12.59 -5.35
CA GLY A 303 13.99 11.69 -5.39
C GLY A 303 14.79 11.76 -6.69
N ASN A 304 15.99 11.20 -6.66
CA ASN A 304 16.87 11.02 -7.81
C ASN A 304 16.36 9.92 -8.73
N VAL A 305 16.74 9.97 -10.01
CA VAL A 305 16.45 8.91 -10.99
C VAL A 305 17.74 8.50 -11.68
N ALA A 306 18.19 7.28 -11.42
CA ALA A 306 19.33 6.67 -12.10
C ALA A 306 18.88 5.37 -12.79
N CYS A 307 19.05 5.31 -14.10
CA CYS A 307 18.72 4.12 -14.89
C CYS A 307 19.88 3.78 -15.82
N THR A 308 20.22 2.51 -15.90
CA THR A 308 21.30 1.99 -16.74
C THR A 308 20.80 0.82 -17.57
N ILE A 309 21.07 0.83 -18.88
CA ILE A 309 20.73 -0.23 -19.81
C ILE A 309 21.97 -0.84 -20.45
N GLN A 310 21.89 -2.11 -20.85
CA GLN A 310 23.00 -2.78 -21.54
C GLN A 310 22.92 -2.69 -23.07
N SER A 311 21.73 -2.80 -23.68
CA SER A 311 21.65 -2.95 -25.15
C SER A 311 20.39 -2.39 -25.84
N ASN A 312 19.48 -1.70 -25.13
CA ASN A 312 18.13 -1.39 -25.65
C ASN A 312 17.74 0.10 -25.51
N ASN A 313 16.44 0.38 -25.36
CA ASN A 313 15.90 1.73 -25.25
C ASN A 313 15.86 2.21 -23.78
N ILE A 314 16.31 3.43 -23.53
CA ILE A 314 16.18 4.09 -22.23
C ILE A 314 15.42 5.40 -22.41
N VAL A 315 14.32 5.54 -21.68
CA VAL A 315 13.47 6.72 -21.72
C VAL A 315 13.26 7.20 -20.30
N ILE A 316 13.72 8.42 -20.03
CA ILE A 316 13.71 9.00 -18.68
C ILE A 316 12.93 10.31 -18.70
N GLY A 317 12.06 10.48 -17.72
CA GLY A 317 11.38 11.73 -17.42
C GLY A 317 11.56 12.10 -15.96
N ALA A 318 11.36 13.38 -15.64
CA ALA A 318 11.44 13.84 -14.26
C ALA A 318 10.23 13.39 -13.43
N LEU A 319 9.07 13.24 -14.05
CA LEU A 319 7.85 12.74 -13.43
C LEU A 319 7.39 11.43 -14.10
N GLY A 320 7.40 11.38 -15.43
CA GLY A 320 6.94 10.24 -16.23
C GLY A 320 7.96 9.86 -17.31
N GLY A 321 8.45 8.61 -17.32
CA GLY A 321 9.34 8.14 -18.40
C GLY A 321 8.63 8.18 -19.75
N ILE A 322 7.53 7.43 -19.84
CA ILE A 322 6.52 7.61 -20.89
C ILE A 322 5.44 8.54 -20.38
N ILE A 323 5.08 9.52 -21.20
CA ILE A 323 3.92 10.39 -20.97
C ILE A 323 2.97 10.28 -22.16
N SER A 324 1.66 10.35 -21.88
CA SER A 324 0.63 10.32 -22.92
C SER A 324 0.75 11.50 -23.90
N SER A 325 0.12 11.35 -25.07
CA SER A 325 0.04 12.37 -26.12
C SER A 325 -0.62 13.67 -25.64
N ASN A 326 -0.66 14.66 -26.52
CA ASN A 326 -1.03 16.05 -26.26
C ASN A 326 -2.42 16.28 -25.64
N THR A 327 -3.26 15.25 -25.54
CA THR A 327 -4.63 15.33 -25.00
C THR A 327 -4.72 15.03 -23.50
N THR A 328 -3.71 14.37 -22.90
CA THR A 328 -3.69 14.15 -21.45
C THR A 328 -3.24 15.42 -20.72
N THR A 329 -3.96 15.78 -19.67
CA THR A 329 -3.71 17.00 -18.88
C THR A 329 -2.78 16.71 -17.69
N TYR A 330 -1.73 17.52 -17.57
CA TYR A 330 -0.83 17.56 -16.42
C TYR A 330 -0.89 18.96 -15.81
N THR A 331 -1.48 19.08 -14.62
CA THR A 331 -1.71 20.38 -13.98
C THR A 331 -0.99 20.45 -12.65
N ASN A 332 -0.25 21.53 -12.40
CA ASN A 332 0.51 21.71 -11.16
C ASN A 332 1.40 20.49 -10.85
N CYS A 333 2.15 20.06 -11.85
CA CYS A 333 3.10 18.96 -11.74
C CYS A 333 4.52 19.49 -11.57
N TYR A 334 5.25 18.97 -10.59
CA TYR A 334 6.58 19.49 -10.22
C TYR A 334 7.66 18.41 -10.11
N ARG A 335 8.91 18.81 -10.36
CA ARG A 335 10.10 17.99 -10.10
C ARG A 335 11.05 18.71 -9.16
N ASN A 336 11.82 17.95 -8.38
CA ASN A 336 12.92 18.52 -7.62
C ASN A 336 14.03 18.98 -8.59
N SER A 337 14.35 20.27 -8.56
CA SER A 337 15.34 20.89 -9.43
C SER A 337 16.77 20.43 -9.12
N GLY A 338 17.01 19.96 -7.91
CA GLY A 338 18.29 19.42 -7.45
C GLY A 338 18.40 17.89 -7.52
N ALA A 339 17.36 17.19 -8.00
CA ALA A 339 17.44 15.75 -8.20
C ALA A 339 18.38 15.42 -9.37
N ALA A 340 19.30 14.49 -9.15
CA ALA A 340 20.13 13.92 -10.21
C ALA A 340 19.27 12.97 -11.05
N ILE A 341 19.10 13.31 -12.33
CA ILE A 341 18.35 12.48 -13.28
C ILE A 341 19.32 12.04 -14.38
N THR A 342 19.61 10.74 -14.42
CA THR A 342 20.68 10.18 -15.24
C THR A 342 20.24 8.94 -16.02
N ALA A 343 20.81 8.81 -17.21
CA ALA A 343 20.72 7.64 -18.08
C ALA A 343 22.16 7.19 -18.39
N ASN A 344 22.50 5.94 -18.05
CA ASN A 344 23.86 5.39 -18.22
C ASN A 344 24.95 6.28 -17.60
N GLY A 345 24.69 6.82 -16.40
CA GLY A 345 25.62 7.68 -15.67
C GLY A 345 25.78 9.11 -16.22
N GLN A 346 25.06 9.48 -17.28
CA GLN A 346 25.07 10.83 -17.85
C GLN A 346 23.75 11.56 -17.57
N PRO A 347 23.71 12.90 -17.49
CA PRO A 347 22.46 13.64 -17.37
C PRO A 347 21.46 13.25 -18.47
N ALA A 348 20.23 12.92 -18.10
CA ALA A 348 19.23 12.44 -19.07
C ALA A 348 18.52 13.60 -19.79
N THR A 349 18.15 13.37 -21.05
CA THR A 349 17.18 14.22 -21.77
C THR A 349 15.77 13.84 -21.35
N LEU A 350 15.07 14.75 -20.68
CA LEU A 350 13.77 14.48 -20.08
C LEU A 350 12.65 14.53 -21.14
N THR A 351 11.85 13.49 -21.24
CA THR A 351 10.69 13.42 -22.15
C THR A 351 9.57 14.40 -21.80
N ASP A 352 9.52 14.83 -20.54
CA ASP A 352 8.41 15.56 -19.93
C ASP A 352 8.78 17.00 -19.52
N ALA A 353 9.95 17.50 -19.94
CA ALA A 353 10.48 18.81 -19.56
C ALA A 353 9.52 19.98 -19.81
N SER A 354 8.75 19.95 -20.91
CA SER A 354 7.80 21.02 -21.26
C SER A 354 6.49 20.98 -20.47
N ARG A 355 6.23 19.90 -19.72
CA ARG A 355 4.96 19.65 -19.00
C ARG A 355 5.10 19.80 -17.49
N ILE A 356 6.31 20.03 -16.98
CA ILE A 356 6.60 19.95 -15.54
C ILE A 356 7.41 21.16 -15.10
N THR A 357 7.05 21.73 -13.95
CA THR A 357 7.74 22.89 -13.39
C THR A 357 8.81 22.47 -12.38
N PRO A 358 10.08 22.89 -12.52
CA PRO A 358 11.09 22.61 -11.51
C PRO A 358 10.85 23.42 -10.23
N LYS A 359 11.06 22.80 -9.07
CA LYS A 359 11.04 23.41 -7.74
C LYS A 359 12.16 22.82 -6.89
N THR A 360 12.76 23.60 -6.00
CA THR A 360 13.76 23.05 -5.08
C THR A 360 13.08 22.16 -4.03
N LYS A 361 13.82 21.21 -3.46
CA LYS A 361 13.34 20.44 -2.30
C LYS A 361 12.86 21.34 -1.16
N ALA A 362 13.56 22.43 -0.89
CA ALA A 362 13.16 23.43 0.10
C ALA A 362 11.78 24.05 -0.20
N GLN A 363 11.45 24.31 -1.48
CA GLN A 363 10.11 24.77 -1.87
C GLN A 363 9.05 23.68 -1.66
N MET A 364 9.38 22.41 -1.94
CA MET A 364 8.48 21.28 -1.72
C MET A 364 8.17 21.04 -0.24
N GLN A 365 9.08 21.44 0.65
CA GLN A 365 8.93 21.37 2.10
C GLN A 365 8.16 22.56 2.69
N THR A 366 7.45 23.37 1.90
CA THR A 366 6.71 24.55 2.40
C THR A 366 5.22 24.27 2.60
N ASP A 367 4.55 25.15 3.36
CA ASP A 367 3.08 25.13 3.47
C ASP A 367 2.37 25.37 2.15
N ALA A 368 3.01 26.02 1.17
CA ALA A 368 2.44 26.16 -0.17
C ALA A 368 2.27 24.79 -0.84
N PHE A 369 3.25 23.88 -0.69
CA PHE A 369 3.17 22.52 -1.23
C PHE A 369 2.20 21.62 -0.45
N LYS A 370 2.15 21.77 0.88
CA LYS A 370 1.07 21.15 1.68
C LYS A 370 -0.31 21.61 1.19
N ASN A 371 -0.51 22.91 0.96
CA ASN A 371 -1.78 23.48 0.52
C ASN A 371 -2.14 23.06 -0.92
N LEU A 372 -1.13 22.96 -1.80
CA LEU A 372 -1.26 22.38 -3.13
C LEU A 372 -1.84 20.95 -3.07
N LEU A 373 -1.24 20.08 -2.25
CA LEU A 373 -1.71 18.69 -2.08
C LEU A 373 -3.09 18.62 -1.41
N ASN A 374 -3.41 19.57 -0.54
CA ASN A 374 -4.75 19.65 0.05
C ASN A 374 -5.80 19.97 -1.01
N SER A 375 -5.55 20.89 -1.94
CA SER A 375 -6.46 21.22 -3.05
C SER A 375 -7.93 21.40 -2.61
N GLY A 376 -8.15 22.08 -1.48
CA GLY A 376 -9.49 22.28 -0.87
C GLY A 376 -9.92 21.21 0.15
N THR A 377 -9.10 20.19 0.38
CA THR A 377 -9.26 19.17 1.43
C THR A 377 -8.34 19.46 2.63
N SER A 378 -8.32 18.57 3.61
CA SER A 378 -7.47 18.63 4.81
C SER A 378 -6.68 17.34 5.04
N ALA A 379 -6.36 16.61 3.96
CA ALA A 379 -5.67 15.33 4.06
C ALA A 379 -4.20 15.45 4.52
N TRP A 380 -3.55 16.58 4.23
CA TRP A 380 -2.11 16.78 4.38
C TRP A 380 -1.74 17.76 5.49
N GLY A 381 -0.80 17.33 6.32
CA GLY A 381 -0.12 18.11 7.34
C GLY A 381 1.35 18.34 6.95
N ARG A 382 2.05 19.16 7.72
CA ARG A 382 3.48 19.44 7.55
C ARG A 382 4.10 19.72 8.91
N ASP A 383 5.27 19.15 9.14
CA ASP A 383 6.07 19.30 10.35
C ASP A 383 7.53 19.06 9.96
N GLY A 384 8.44 19.95 10.33
CA GLY A 384 9.84 19.89 9.91
C GLY A 384 10.59 18.65 10.43
N GLY A 385 10.10 18.02 11.50
CA GLY A 385 10.68 16.79 12.06
C GLY A 385 10.10 15.49 11.49
N LYS A 386 9.26 15.55 10.45
CA LYS A 386 8.51 14.42 9.91
C LYS A 386 8.65 14.36 8.39
N ASN A 387 8.73 13.14 7.84
CA ASN A 387 8.78 12.90 6.39
C ASN A 387 9.84 13.73 5.67
N ASP A 388 11.02 13.88 6.29
CA ASP A 388 12.08 14.78 5.82
C ASP A 388 11.57 16.21 5.50
N GLY A 389 10.68 16.74 6.34
CA GLY A 389 10.06 18.06 6.19
C GLY A 389 9.04 18.20 5.04
N LEU A 390 8.82 17.13 4.26
CA LEU A 390 7.77 17.07 3.24
C LEU A 390 6.39 16.87 3.90
N PRO A 391 5.29 17.18 3.19
CA PRO A 391 3.94 16.92 3.68
C PRO A 391 3.70 15.45 4.05
N TYR A 392 2.89 15.19 5.07
CA TYR A 392 2.48 13.85 5.51
C TYR A 392 0.95 13.75 5.62
N ILE A 393 0.41 12.52 5.61
CA ILE A 393 -1.04 12.31 5.69
C ILE A 393 -1.50 12.40 7.15
N ILE A 394 -2.38 13.34 7.46
CA ILE A 394 -2.91 13.54 8.82
C ILE A 394 -3.64 12.28 9.27
N GLY A 395 -3.38 11.81 10.48
CA GLY A 395 -4.02 10.64 11.06
C GLY A 395 -3.29 9.34 10.74
N VAL A 396 -3.02 9.04 9.46
CA VAL A 396 -2.48 7.72 9.03
C VAL A 396 -1.06 7.48 9.52
N GLY A 397 -0.25 8.54 9.58
CA GLY A 397 1.13 8.46 10.04
C GLY A 397 2.10 9.16 9.11
N VAL A 398 3.38 8.85 9.29
CA VAL A 398 4.50 9.50 8.63
C VAL A 398 5.42 8.41 8.07
N GLY A 399 5.84 8.53 6.81
CA GLY A 399 7.04 7.89 6.29
C GLY A 399 8.29 8.64 6.77
N LYS A 400 9.48 8.06 6.63
CA LYS A 400 10.76 8.67 7.04
C LYS A 400 10.90 10.15 6.72
#